data_AF-A0A2V8RXQ9-F1
#
_entry.id   AF-A0A2V8RXQ9-F1
#
_cell.length_a   1.000
_cell.length_b   1.000
_cell.length_c   1.000
_cell.angle_alpha   90.00
_cell.angle_beta   90.00
_cell.angle_gamma   90.00
#
_symmetry.space_group_name_H-M   'P 1'
#
loop_
_entity.id
_entity.type
_entity.pdbx_description
1 polymer ?
#
loop_
_entity_poly.entity_id
_entity_poly.type
_entity_poly.pdbx_seq_one_letter_code
_entity_poly.pdbx_strand_id
1 'polypeptide(L)'
;MRGFDFDVRNREVQAFATIYATEIGRRAYELKEQRHGYFTLALVEALRGQAANAKGEVTLASLVKYLQDNVPRRVLLDLGQGRVQRPFAVVEG
;
A
#
# COMPACT_ATOMS: atom_id res chain seq x y z
N MET A 1 1.47 35.02 -3.56
CA MET A 1 1.13 33.59 -3.70
C MET A 1 2.35 32.80 -3.24
N ARG A 2 2.34 32.19 -2.05
CA ARG A 2 3.46 31.36 -1.58
C ARG A 2 3.35 30.00 -2.26
N GLY A 3 4.32 29.67 -3.11
CA GLY A 3 4.45 28.34 -3.70
C GLY A 3 4.62 27.31 -2.59
N PHE A 4 3.98 26.16 -2.78
CA PHE A 4 4.13 25.01 -1.91
C PHE A 4 5.57 24.53 -2.05
N ASP A 5 6.39 24.74 -1.02
CA ASP A 5 7.81 24.38 -1.00
C ASP A 5 7.99 23.16 -0.10
N PHE A 6 8.37 22.04 -0.72
CA PHE A 6 8.61 20.76 -0.02
C PHE A 6 9.90 20.80 0.83
N ASP A 7 10.77 21.78 0.63
CA ASP A 7 12.17 21.72 1.07
C ASP A 7 12.42 22.21 2.51
N VAL A 8 11.38 22.64 3.25
CA VAL A 8 11.58 23.36 4.53
C VAL A 8 10.96 22.69 5.76
N ARG A 9 10.48 21.45 5.69
CA ARG A 9 9.89 20.75 6.87
C ARG A 9 10.41 19.36 7.24
N ASN A 10 11.39 18.80 6.52
CA ASN A 10 11.83 17.41 6.72
C ASN A 10 13.25 17.26 7.29
N ARG A 11 13.70 18.13 8.18
CA ARG A 11 15.05 18.01 8.80
C ARG A 11 15.22 16.82 9.78
N GLU A 12 14.15 16.08 10.07
CA GLU A 12 14.16 14.94 11.02
C GLU A 12 13.61 13.62 10.43
N VAL A 13 13.46 13.50 9.11
CA VAL A 13 13.00 12.23 8.53
C VAL A 13 14.10 11.18 8.71
N GLN A 14 13.89 10.26 9.66
CA GLN A 14 14.83 9.17 9.98
C GLN A 14 14.74 8.01 8.98
N ALA A 15 13.59 7.83 8.33
CA ALA A 15 13.40 6.80 7.31
C ALA A 15 12.25 7.15 6.35
N PHE A 16 12.38 6.70 5.12
CA PHE A 16 11.37 6.72 4.07
C PHE A 16 10.91 5.30 3.77
N ALA A 17 9.62 5.14 3.51
CA ALA A 17 9.07 3.88 3.03
C ALA A 17 8.34 4.11 1.71
N THR A 18 8.83 3.50 0.65
CA THR A 18 8.15 3.47 -0.65
C THR A 18 7.43 2.15 -0.78
N ILE A 19 6.10 2.19 -0.85
CA ILE A 19 5.26 1.00 -1.00
C ILE A 19 4.73 0.95 -2.43
N TYR A 20 5.18 -0.04 -3.19
CA TYR A 20 4.77 -0.28 -4.57
C TYR A 20 3.54 -1.18 -4.64
N ALA A 21 2.62 -0.87 -5.55
CA ALA A 21 1.37 -1.60 -5.71
C ALA A 21 1.54 -3.04 -6.25
N THR A 22 2.68 -3.31 -6.90
CA THR A 22 3.01 -4.59 -7.52
C THR A 22 4.52 -4.66 -7.79
N GLU A 23 5.03 -5.86 -8.08
CA GLU A 23 6.43 -6.11 -8.47
C GLU A 23 6.81 -5.39 -9.77
N ILE A 24 8.10 -5.09 -9.94
CA ILE A 24 8.65 -4.48 -11.16
C ILE A 24 8.26 -5.31 -12.39
N GLY A 25 7.76 -4.63 -13.43
CA GLY A 25 7.32 -5.26 -14.68
C GLY A 25 5.96 -5.99 -14.60
N ARG A 26 5.28 -5.98 -13.45
CA ARG A 26 3.92 -6.52 -13.31
C ARG A 26 2.86 -5.43 -13.41
N ARG A 27 1.62 -5.85 -13.66
CA ARG A 27 0.46 -4.96 -13.71
C ARG A 27 -0.09 -4.73 -12.30
N ALA A 28 -0.49 -3.50 -12.02
CA ALA A 28 -1.41 -3.17 -10.93
C ALA A 28 -2.82 -3.12 -11.52
N TYR A 29 -3.74 -3.90 -10.96
CA TYR A 29 -5.10 -4.05 -11.47
C TYR A 29 -6.07 -3.10 -10.78
N GLU A 30 -7.18 -2.81 -11.45
CA GLU A 30 -8.29 -2.00 -10.98
C GLU A 30 -9.51 -2.87 -10.65
N LEU A 31 -10.14 -2.61 -9.51
CA LEU A 31 -11.41 -3.20 -9.11
C LEU A 31 -12.55 -2.34 -9.68
N LYS A 32 -13.01 -2.71 -10.87
CA LYS A 32 -13.94 -1.91 -11.69
C LYS A 32 -15.23 -1.54 -10.96
N GLU A 33 -15.74 -2.44 -10.14
CA GLU A 33 -17.00 -2.27 -9.40
C GLU A 33 -16.91 -1.17 -8.33
N GLN A 34 -15.72 -0.98 -7.75
CA GLN A 34 -15.51 -0.02 -6.65
C GLN A 34 -14.77 1.24 -7.09
N ARG A 35 -14.40 1.38 -8.38
CA ARG A 35 -13.59 2.51 -8.91
C ARG A 35 -12.28 2.75 -8.14
N HIS A 36 -11.68 1.69 -7.62
CA HIS A 36 -10.41 1.73 -6.90
C HIS A 36 -9.46 0.64 -7.40
N GLY A 37 -8.16 0.91 -7.36
CA GLY A 37 -7.13 -0.12 -7.53
C GLY A 37 -7.20 -1.13 -6.40
N TYR A 38 -6.91 -2.41 -6.67
CA TYR A 38 -6.87 -3.44 -5.61
C TYR A 38 -5.92 -3.05 -4.47
N PHE A 39 -4.77 -2.47 -4.84
CA PHE A 39 -3.81 -1.94 -3.87
C PHE A 39 -4.37 -0.76 -3.08
N THR A 40 -4.93 0.24 -3.76
CA THR A 40 -5.44 1.45 -3.13
C THR A 40 -6.58 1.15 -2.16
N LEU A 41 -7.47 0.24 -2.53
CA LEU A 41 -8.55 -0.21 -1.64
C LEU A 41 -7.97 -0.86 -0.37
N ALA A 42 -7.06 -1.83 -0.52
CA ALA A 42 -6.42 -2.49 0.61
C ALA A 42 -5.63 -1.50 1.50
N LEU A 43 -4.99 -0.50 0.89
CA LEU A 43 -4.28 0.57 1.61
C LEU A 43 -5.24 1.39 2.47
N VAL A 44 -6.36 1.83 1.90
CA VAL A 44 -7.37 2.60 2.64
C VAL A 44 -7.95 1.77 3.79
N GLU A 45 -8.27 0.50 3.55
CA GLU A 45 -8.78 -0.41 4.57
C GLU A 45 -7.77 -0.64 5.71
N ALA A 46 -6.52 -0.88 5.37
CA ALA A 46 -5.43 -1.05 6.34
C ALA A 46 -5.31 0.19 7.24
N LEU A 47 -5.27 1.38 6.63
CA LEU A 47 -5.15 2.67 7.34
C LEU A 47 -6.40 3.02 8.16
N ARG A 48 -7.58 2.50 7.79
CA ARG A 48 -8.80 2.60 8.60
C ARG A 48 -8.81 1.68 9.82
N GLY A 49 -7.74 0.91 10.04
CA GLY A 49 -7.54 0.09 11.23
C GLY A 49 -7.62 -1.42 10.98
N GLN A 50 -7.85 -1.88 9.75
CA GLN A 50 -7.84 -3.33 9.46
C GLN A 50 -6.45 -3.95 9.63
N ALA A 51 -5.40 -3.13 9.59
CA ALA A 51 -4.02 -3.52 9.88
C ALA A 51 -3.56 -3.13 11.30
N ALA A 52 -4.49 -2.74 12.18
CA ALA A 52 -4.16 -2.30 13.53
C ALA A 52 -3.72 -3.47 14.42
N ASN A 53 -2.77 -3.21 15.31
CA ASN A 53 -2.39 -4.14 16.37
C ASN A 53 -3.44 -4.14 17.51
N ALA A 54 -3.19 -4.92 18.57
CA ALA A 54 -4.09 -4.99 19.73
C ALA A 54 -4.30 -3.64 20.48
N LYS A 55 -3.45 -2.64 20.23
CA LYS A 55 -3.57 -1.28 20.78
C LYS A 55 -4.30 -0.32 19.84
N GLY A 56 -4.74 -0.78 18.67
CA GLY A 56 -5.38 0.06 17.66
C GLY A 56 -4.39 0.80 16.75
N GLU A 57 -3.10 0.49 16.82
CA GLU A 57 -2.06 1.18 16.05
C GLU A 57 -1.77 0.46 14.73
N VAL A 58 -1.75 1.19 13.62
CA VAL A 58 -1.25 0.68 12.33
C VAL A 58 0.25 1.00 12.25
N THR A 59 1.09 -0.04 12.36
CA THR A 59 2.54 0.11 12.21
C THR A 59 2.93 -0.06 10.74
N LEU A 60 4.11 0.42 10.34
CA LEU A 60 4.61 0.19 8.97
C LEU A 60 4.66 -1.32 8.64
N ALA A 61 5.13 -2.14 9.58
CA ALA A 61 5.21 -3.58 9.40
C ALA A 61 3.82 -4.23 9.22
N SER A 62 2.83 -3.84 10.04
CA SER A 62 1.48 -4.39 9.92
C SER A 62 0.77 -3.89 8.67
N LEU A 63 1.00 -2.65 8.25
CA LEU A 63 0.52 -2.10 6.98
C LEU A 63 1.07 -2.89 5.79
N VAL A 64 2.39 -3.07 5.71
CA VAL A 64 3.03 -3.81 4.60
C VAL A 64 2.53 -5.25 4.57
N LYS A 65 2.45 -5.91 5.73
CA LYS A 65 1.91 -7.27 5.83
C LYS A 65 0.46 -7.35 5.33
N TYR A 66 -0.40 -6.42 5.75
CA TYR A 66 -1.80 -6.41 5.32
C TYR A 66 -1.92 -6.30 3.80
N LEU A 67 -1.13 -5.42 3.17
CA LEU A 67 -1.10 -5.24 1.73
C LEU A 67 -0.62 -6.50 1.01
N GLN A 68 0.46 -7.10 1.50
CA GLN A 68 1.05 -8.31 0.94
C GLN A 68 0.13 -9.53 1.06
N ASP A 69 -0.70 -9.61 2.10
CA ASP A 69 -1.65 -10.70 2.27
C ASP A 69 -2.93 -10.50 1.43
N ASN A 70 -3.51 -9.28 1.46
CA ASN A 70 -4.85 -9.04 0.94
C ASN A 70 -4.87 -8.79 -0.58
N VAL A 71 -3.90 -8.06 -1.12
CA VAL A 71 -3.90 -7.70 -2.54
C VAL A 71 -3.76 -8.94 -3.44
N PRO A 72 -2.78 -9.84 -3.24
CA PRO A 72 -2.66 -11.03 -4.09
C PRO A 72 -3.87 -11.95 -3.94
N ARG A 73 -4.42 -12.09 -2.72
CA ARG A 73 -5.60 -12.90 -2.45
C ARG A 73 -6.82 -12.40 -3.22
N ARG A 74 -7.12 -11.10 -3.16
CA ARG A 74 -8.27 -10.52 -3.87
C ARG A 74 -8.11 -10.60 -5.38
N VAL A 75 -6.93 -10.26 -5.90
CA VAL A 75 -6.65 -10.37 -7.34
C VAL A 75 -6.82 -11.81 -7.83
N LEU A 76 -6.38 -12.81 -7.04
CA LEU A 76 -6.57 -14.22 -7.36
C LEU A 76 -8.06 -14.61 -7.39
N LEU A 77 -8.83 -14.19 -6.38
CA LEU A 77 -10.26 -14.52 -6.27
C LEU A 77 -11.07 -13.88 -7.40
N ASP A 78 -10.80 -12.62 -7.72
CA ASP A 78 -11.65 -11.83 -8.60
C ASP A 78 -11.24 -11.96 -10.07
N LEU A 79 -9.94 -12.09 -10.36
CA LEU A 79 -9.41 -12.14 -11.73
C LEU A 79 -8.90 -13.53 -12.15
N GLY A 80 -8.85 -14.48 -11.23
CA GLY A 80 -8.49 -15.87 -11.48
C GLY A 80 -6.99 -16.14 -11.61
N GLN A 81 -6.69 -17.42 -11.89
CA GLN A 81 -5.33 -17.94 -12.03
C GLN A 81 -4.57 -17.21 -13.17
N GLY A 82 -3.28 -16.95 -12.95
CA GLY A 82 -2.41 -16.25 -13.92
C GLY A 82 -2.40 -14.72 -13.79
N ARG A 83 -3.29 -14.13 -12.98
CA ARG A 83 -3.23 -12.72 -12.58
C ARG A 83 -2.56 -12.62 -11.21
N VAL A 84 -1.42 -11.94 -11.19
CA VAL A 84 -0.62 -11.77 -9.97
C VAL A 84 -0.35 -10.29 -9.77
N GLN A 85 -0.61 -9.82 -8.55
CA GLN A 85 -0.25 -8.50 -8.08
C GLN A 85 0.31 -8.66 -6.66
N ARG A 86 1.57 -8.27 -6.47
CA ARG A 86 2.31 -8.49 -5.23
C ARG A 86 2.93 -7.19 -4.75
N PRO A 87 2.28 -6.49 -3.80
CA PRO A 87 2.86 -5.29 -3.24
C PRO A 87 4.19 -5.56 -2.54
N PHE A 88 5.09 -4.61 -2.60
CA PHE A 88 6.33 -4.66 -1.84
C PHE A 88 6.71 -3.27 -1.34
N ALA A 89 7.51 -3.22 -0.29
CA ALA A 89 7.99 -1.99 0.28
C ALA A 89 9.51 -1.95 0.25
N VAL A 90 10.06 -0.77 -0.05
CA VAL A 90 11.47 -0.44 0.14
C VAL A 90 11.51 0.57 1.28
N VAL A 91 12.28 0.28 2.31
CA VAL A 91 12.49 1.16 3.46
C VAL A 91 13.94 1.61 3.44
N GLU A 92 14.17 2.92 3.43
CA GLU A 92 15.48 3.55 3.30
C GLU A 92 15.65 4.59 4.41
N GLY A 93 16.84 4.67 5.01
CA GLY A 93 17.12 5.57 6.15
C GLY A 93 17.96 4.90 7.21
#